data_AF-A0A2V7JM16-F1
#
_entry.id   AF-A0A2V7JM16-F1
#
_cell.length_a   1.000
_cell.length_b   1.000
_cell.length_c   1.000
_cell.angle_alpha   90.00
_cell.angle_beta   90.00
_cell.angle_gamma   90.00
#
_symmetry.space_group_name_H-M   'P 1'
#
loop_
_entity.id
_entity.type
_entity.pdbx_description
1 polymer ?
#
loop_
_entity_poly.entity_id
_entity_poly.type
_entity_poly.pdbx_seq_one_letter_code
_entity_poly.pdbx_strand_id
1 'polypeptide(L)'
;MTTTDAIGALQRRLAEGLAKIDPHHRLLGRPVSYRVIDGQMLEITYRDVAGIAEAEVLGVKRIMGKDCYCSVSPQTAEQIIVRFVVPLK
;
A
#
# COMPACT_ATOMS: atom_id res chain seq x y z
N MET A 1 -7.14 9.82 -18.87
CA MET A 1 -6.75 9.96 -17.46
C MET A 1 -5.24 10.13 -17.43
N THR A 2 -4.71 11.18 -16.82
CA THR A 2 -3.25 11.34 -16.72
C THR A 2 -2.70 10.42 -15.62
N THR A 3 -1.39 10.11 -15.67
CA THR A 3 -0.73 9.33 -14.61
C THR A 3 -0.92 9.97 -13.23
N THR A 4 -0.90 11.30 -13.16
CA THR A 4 -1.15 12.07 -11.93
C THR A 4 -2.56 11.85 -11.39
N ASP A 5 -3.58 11.86 -12.26
CA ASP A 5 -4.97 11.60 -11.85
C ASP A 5 -5.13 10.17 -11.31
N ALA A 6 -4.48 9.20 -11.96
CA ALA A 6 -4.48 7.80 -11.52
C ALA A 6 -3.84 7.63 -10.14
N ILE A 7 -2.68 8.26 -9.92
CA ILE A 7 -2.01 8.27 -8.61
C ILE A 7 -2.92 8.88 -7.55
N GLY A 8 -3.52 10.04 -7.83
CA GLY A 8 -4.42 10.73 -6.90
C GLY A 8 -5.66 9.90 -6.54
N ALA A 9 -6.23 9.18 -7.52
CA ALA A 9 -7.34 8.27 -7.29
C ALA A 9 -6.93 7.08 -6.41
N LEU A 10 -5.76 6.49 -6.66
CA LEU A 10 -5.22 5.40 -5.86
C LEU A 10 -4.93 5.81 -4.42
N GLN A 11 -4.29 6.98 -4.22
CA GLN A 11 -4.00 7.53 -2.90
C GLN A 11 -5.27 7.76 -2.09
N ARG A 12 -6.31 8.34 -2.72
CA ARG A 12 -7.60 8.58 -2.08
C ARG A 12 -8.28 7.27 -1.67
N ARG A 13 -8.37 6.33 -2.62
CA ARG A 13 -8.99 5.01 -2.38
C ARG A 13 -8.26 4.26 -1.27
N LEU A 14 -6.93 4.36 -1.23
CA LEU A 14 -6.12 3.78 -0.17
C LEU A 14 -6.41 4.41 1.19
N ALA A 15 -6.43 5.74 1.28
CA ALA A 15 -6.71 6.44 2.53
C ALA A 15 -8.11 6.11 3.07
N GLU A 16 -9.14 6.16 2.22
CA GLU A 16 -10.52 5.84 2.58
C GLU A 16 -10.70 4.36 2.96
N GLY A 17 -10.00 3.47 2.26
CA GLY A 17 -10.06 2.04 2.52
C GLY A 17 -9.33 1.66 3.80
N LEU A 18 -8.12 2.17 4.03
CA LEU A 18 -7.33 1.91 5.24
C LEU A 18 -8.06 2.35 6.51
N ALA A 19 -8.78 3.47 6.47
CA ALA A 19 -9.62 3.92 7.57
C ALA A 19 -10.67 2.88 8.04
N LYS A 20 -10.98 1.87 7.20
CA LYS A 20 -11.93 0.79 7.50
C LYS A 20 -11.28 -0.53 7.88
N ILE A 21 -10.04 -0.78 7.46
CA ILE A 21 -9.41 -2.12 7.55
C ILE A 21 -8.14 -2.16 8.39
N ASP A 22 -7.61 -1.01 8.81
CA ASP A 22 -6.39 -0.89 9.61
C ASP A 22 -6.74 -0.34 11.01
N PRO A 23 -7.39 -1.15 11.87
CA PRO A 23 -7.85 -0.71 13.19
C PRO A 23 -6.69 -0.34 14.13
N HIS A 24 -5.49 -0.81 13.81
CA HIS A 24 -4.28 -0.55 14.59
C HIS A 24 -3.46 0.64 14.04
N HIS A 25 -3.93 1.30 12.98
CA HIS A 25 -3.27 2.43 12.33
C HIS A 25 -1.79 2.17 11.99
N ARG A 26 -1.49 0.94 11.56
CA ARG A 26 -0.14 0.52 11.18
C ARG A 26 0.27 1.05 9.82
N LEU A 27 -0.69 1.27 8.92
CA LEU A 27 -0.51 1.75 7.56
C LEU A 27 -1.18 3.11 7.33
N LEU A 28 -2.36 3.35 7.92
CA LEU A 28 -3.10 4.60 7.79
C LEU A 28 -2.23 5.78 8.24
N GLY A 29 -2.09 6.78 7.37
CA GLY A 29 -1.27 7.97 7.64
C GLY A 29 0.25 7.74 7.58
N ARG A 30 0.72 6.54 7.19
CA ARG A 30 2.14 6.16 7.19
C ARG A 30 2.77 5.72 5.86
N PRO A 31 2.24 6.01 4.65
CA PRO A 31 3.01 5.74 3.44
C PRO A 31 4.23 6.68 3.43
N VAL A 32 5.42 6.10 3.46
CA VAL A 32 6.68 6.83 3.50
C VAL A 32 7.09 7.31 2.11
N SER A 33 6.66 6.60 1.05
CA SER A 33 6.87 7.04 -0.32
C SER A 33 5.90 6.43 -1.31
N TYR A 34 5.60 7.21 -2.35
CA TYR A 34 4.97 6.77 -3.59
C TYR A 34 5.99 6.88 -4.71
N ARG A 35 6.23 5.80 -5.45
CA ARG A 35 7.19 5.77 -6.55
C ARG A 35 6.55 5.17 -7.79
N VAL A 36 6.63 5.87 -8.91
CA VAL A 36 6.24 5.33 -10.22
C VAL A 36 7.36 4.42 -10.74
N ILE A 37 6.99 3.23 -11.22
CA ILE A 37 7.89 2.28 -11.88
C ILE A 37 7.45 2.17 -13.34
N ASP A 38 8.40 2.43 -14.26
CA ASP A 38 8.24 2.35 -15.71
C ASP A 38 7.01 3.09 -16.28
N GLY A 39 6.49 4.08 -15.56
CA GLY A 39 5.28 4.81 -15.93
C GLY A 39 3.97 4.01 -15.83
N GLN A 40 4.02 2.75 -15.37
CA GLN A 40 2.88 1.83 -15.41
C GLN A 40 2.45 1.32 -14.05
N MET A 41 3.36 1.30 -13.07
CA MET A 41 3.07 0.80 -11.72
C MET A 41 3.36 1.88 -10.68
N LEU A 42 2.64 1.83 -9.57
CA LEU A 42 2.86 2.63 -8.38
C LEU A 42 3.32 1.70 -7.25
N GLU A 43 4.53 1.93 -6.76
CA GLU A 43 5.03 1.35 -5.52
C GLU A 43 4.68 2.28 -4.34
N ILE A 44 4.11 1.69 -3.30
CA ILE A 44 3.73 2.34 -2.06
C ILE A 44 4.52 1.67 -0.95
N THR A 45 5.38 2.42 -0.25
CA THR A 45 6.26 1.87 0.79
C THR A 45 5.85 2.37 2.17
N TYR A 46 5.70 1.44 3.11
CA TYR A 46 5.53 1.69 4.54
C TYR A 46 6.78 1.18 5.26
N ARG A 47 7.46 2.04 6.03
CA ARG A 47 8.61 1.66 6.87
C ARG A 47 8.19 1.65 8.34
N ASP A 48 9.02 0.98 9.14
CA ASP A 48 8.89 0.96 10.60
C ASP A 48 7.52 0.47 11.08
N VAL A 49 6.93 -0.47 10.31
CA VAL A 49 5.66 -1.10 10.63
C VAL A 49 5.92 -2.17 11.69
N ALA A 50 5.21 -2.13 12.82
CA ALA A 50 5.40 -3.06 13.94
C ALA A 50 4.84 -4.49 13.68
N GLY A 51 4.95 -4.98 12.45
CA GLY A 51 4.29 -6.19 11.95
C GLY A 51 2.98 -5.91 11.19
N ILE A 52 2.59 -6.84 10.32
CA ILE A 52 1.37 -6.77 9.52
C ILE A 52 0.72 -8.14 9.45
N ALA A 53 -0.58 -8.22 9.72
CA ALA A 53 -1.35 -9.44 9.60
C ALA A 53 -1.71 -9.73 8.15
N GLU A 54 -1.86 -11.01 7.80
CA GLU A 54 -2.29 -11.41 6.45
C GLU A 54 -3.65 -10.81 6.07
N ALA A 55 -4.58 -10.70 7.03
CA ALA A 55 -5.88 -10.07 6.81
C ALA A 55 -5.77 -8.59 6.41
N GLU A 56 -4.84 -7.85 6.98
CA GLU A 56 -4.58 -6.44 6.63
C GLU A 56 -4.02 -6.35 5.20
N VAL A 57 -3.07 -7.22 4.84
CA VAL A 57 -2.54 -7.32 3.47
C VAL A 57 -3.65 -7.62 2.47
N LEU A 58 -4.51 -8.61 2.77
CA LEU A 58 -5.64 -8.97 1.92
C LEU A 58 -6.65 -7.82 1.81
N GLY A 59 -6.90 -7.09 2.90
CA GLY A 59 -7.72 -5.89 2.89
C GLY A 59 -7.16 -4.84 1.93
N VAL A 60 -5.86 -4.52 2.00
CA VAL A 60 -5.23 -3.55 1.10
C VAL A 60 -5.32 -4.00 -0.35
N LYS A 61 -5.07 -5.29 -0.64
CA LYS A 61 -5.24 -5.85 -1.99
C LYS A 61 -6.67 -5.68 -2.51
N ARG A 62 -7.70 -5.86 -1.68
CA ARG A 62 -9.10 -5.63 -2.08
C ARG A 62 -9.39 -4.16 -2.40
N ILE A 63 -8.78 -3.23 -1.65
CA ILE A 63 -8.90 -1.79 -1.94
C ILE A 63 -8.20 -1.45 -3.27
N MET A 64 -7.03 -2.04 -3.52
CA MET A 64 -6.18 -1.72 -4.67
C MET A 64 -6.55 -2.45 -5.98
N GLY A 65 -7.20 -3.60 -5.90
CA GLY A 65 -7.63 -4.39 -7.06
C GLY A 65 -6.81 -5.65 -7.28
N LYS A 66 -7.17 -6.41 -8.33
CA LYS A 66 -6.66 -7.77 -8.60
C LYS A 66 -5.14 -7.85 -8.75
N ASP A 67 -4.51 -6.83 -9.32
CA ASP A 67 -3.08 -6.85 -9.65
C ASP A 67 -2.23 -6.12 -8.60
N CYS A 68 -2.61 -6.25 -7.33
CA CYS A 68 -1.88 -5.69 -6.21
C CYS A 68 -0.91 -6.72 -5.61
N TYR A 69 0.38 -6.47 -5.82
CA TYR A 69 1.46 -7.27 -5.24
C TYR A 69 1.87 -6.68 -3.89
N CYS A 70 2.20 -7.55 -2.93
CA CYS A 70 2.67 -7.13 -1.61
C CYS A 70 3.98 -7.86 -1.29
N SER A 71 4.95 -7.14 -0.74
CA SER A 71 6.14 -7.72 -0.12
C SER A 71 6.32 -7.20 1.30
N VAL A 72 6.80 -8.08 2.18
CA VAL A 72 7.08 -7.79 3.59
C VAL A 72 8.53 -8.19 3.86
N SER A 73 9.34 -7.25 4.35
CA SER A 73 10.78 -7.47 4.54
C SER A 73 11.38 -6.62 5.67
N PRO A 74 12.26 -7.16 6.53
CA PRO A 74 12.46 -8.60 6.78
C PRO A 74 11.26 -9.20 7.52
N GLN A 75 10.97 -10.48 7.35
CA GLN A 75 9.75 -11.10 7.90
C GLN A 75 9.78 -11.32 9.43
N THR A 76 10.96 -11.28 10.04
CA THR A 76 11.20 -11.69 11.43
C THR A 76 11.69 -10.54 12.32
N ALA A 77 11.63 -9.29 11.87
CA ALA A 77 12.03 -8.14 12.68
C ALA A 77 10.83 -7.50 13.38
N GLU A 78 11.10 -6.84 14.50
CA GLU A 78 10.12 -6.01 15.22
C GLU A 78 9.57 -4.86 14.36
N GLN A 79 10.35 -4.43 13.38
CA GLN A 79 9.97 -3.40 12.41
C GLN A 79 10.22 -3.91 10.98
N ILE A 80 9.16 -3.87 10.18
CA ILE A 80 9.17 -4.37 8.81
C ILE A 80 8.92 -3.24 7.81
N ILE A 81 9.36 -3.47 6.59
CA ILE A 81 8.97 -2.69 5.43
C ILE A 81 7.87 -3.47 4.70
N VAL A 82 6.74 -2.80 4.46
CA VAL A 82 5.64 -3.32 3.64
C VAL A 82 5.62 -2.52 2.35
N ARG A 83 5.69 -3.20 1.20
CA ARG A 83 5.57 -2.57 -0.11
C ARG A 83 4.38 -3.14 -0.86
N PHE A 84 3.56 -2.26 -1.40
CA PHE A 84 2.51 -2.62 -2.36
C PHE A 84 2.87 -2.08 -3.73
N VAL A 85 2.71 -2.90 -4.77
CA VAL A 85 2.92 -2.50 -6.16
C VAL A 85 1.62 -2.71 -6.91
N VAL A 86 1.09 -1.65 -7.53
CA VAL A 86 -0.24 -1.63 -8.17
C VAL A 86 -0.17 -0.97 -9.55
N PRO A 87 -0.99 -1.38 -10.53
CA PRO A 87 -1.05 -0.69 -11.82
C PRO A 87 -1.62 0.73 -11.70
N LEU A 88 -1.17 1.61 -12.60
CA LEU A 88 -1.67 2.97 -12.80
C LEU A 88 -2.78 3.06 -13.86
N LYS A 89 -3.29 1.92 -14.34
CA LYS A 89 -4.26 1.81 -15.45
C LYS A 89 -5.67 1.54 -14.95
#